data_AF-A0AAU2NGX4-F1
#
_entry.id   AF-A0AAU2NGX4-F1
#
_cell.length_a   1.000
_cell.length_b   1.000
_cell.length_c   1.000
_cell.angle_alpha   90.00
_cell.angle_beta   90.00
_cell.angle_gamma   90.00
#
_symmetry.space_group_name_H-M   'P 1'
#
loop_
_entity.id
_entity.type
_entity.pdbx_description
1 polymer ?
#
loop_
_entity_poly.entity_id
_entity_poly.type
_entity_poly.pdbx_seq_one_letter_code
_entity_poly.pdbx_strand_id
1 'polypeptide(L)'
;MSSPPVAPAPRWPLILLRASATASALLALLQTVLAGGFLNGHYEALSMHAAGATALAAVVVCQLVSGALIVWPGRGPRRPLGVAALLTAAVMLQTGLGYNRAVGLHVVVGVLLVSGALFALTGAWRQPLPARPAAPAGADGPGDPDGAGLLPRPGGHVEAAQ
;
A
#
# COMPACT_ATOMS: atom_id res chain seq x y z
N MET A 1 -37.20 -13.43 3.76
CA MET A 1 -36.72 -12.07 3.43
C MET A 1 -35.26 -12.18 3.04
N SER A 2 -34.95 -12.12 1.75
CA SER A 2 -33.58 -12.22 1.24
C SER A 2 -32.88 -10.89 1.48
N SER A 3 -31.77 -10.87 2.23
CA SER A 3 -30.98 -9.64 2.41
C SER A 3 -30.47 -9.17 1.04
N PRO A 4 -30.49 -7.86 0.75
CA PRO A 4 -29.95 -7.34 -0.49
C PRO A 4 -28.43 -7.63 -0.58
N PRO A 5 -27.90 -7.89 -1.79
CA PRO A 5 -26.47 -8.13 -1.97
C PRO A 5 -25.67 -6.89 -1.54
N VAL A 6 -24.72 -7.08 -0.62
CA VAL A 6 -23.81 -6.02 -0.17
C VAL A 6 -22.91 -5.63 -1.34
N ALA A 7 -22.95 -4.36 -1.74
CA ALA A 7 -22.09 -3.84 -2.79
C ALA A 7 -20.60 -4.07 -2.43
N PRO A 8 -19.77 -4.56 -3.38
CA PRO A 8 -18.36 -4.82 -3.11
C PRO A 8 -17.60 -3.55 -2.74
N ALA A 9 -16.72 -3.66 -1.73
CA ALA A 9 -15.95 -2.53 -1.24
C ALA A 9 -14.98 -1.98 -2.30
N PRO A 10 -14.78 -0.65 -2.38
CA PRO A 10 -13.88 -0.04 -3.36
C PRO A 10 -12.42 -0.46 -3.13
N ARG A 11 -11.72 -0.76 -4.21
CA ARG A 11 -10.31 -1.25 -4.19
C ARG A 11 -9.27 -0.13 -4.14
N TRP A 12 -9.62 1.07 -4.63
CA TRP A 12 -8.68 2.18 -4.78
C TRP A 12 -8.02 2.63 -3.47
N PRO A 13 -8.68 2.64 -2.28
CA PRO A 13 -8.01 3.07 -1.05
C PRO A 13 -6.87 2.12 -0.64
N LEU A 14 -7.03 0.82 -0.91
CA LEU A 14 -5.98 -0.18 -0.66
C LEU A 14 -4.83 -0.06 -1.65
N ILE A 15 -5.11 0.30 -2.91
CA ILE A 15 -4.06 0.57 -3.90
C ILE A 15 -3.25 1.79 -3.46
N LEU A 16 -3.91 2.88 -3.04
CA LEU A 16 -3.23 4.05 -2.51
C LEU A 16 -2.44 3.74 -1.24
N LEU A 17 -2.98 2.93 -0.33
CA LEU A 17 -2.27 2.48 0.86
C LEU A 17 -0.98 1.72 0.49
N ARG A 18 -1.04 0.79 -0.48
CA ARG A 18 0.13 0.04 -0.94
C ARG A 18 1.16 0.94 -1.62
N ALA A 19 0.72 1.83 -2.50
CA ALA A 19 1.59 2.76 -3.21
C ALA A 19 2.31 3.70 -2.22
N SER A 20 1.56 4.31 -1.29
CA SER A 20 2.12 5.19 -0.26
C SER A 20 3.02 4.45 0.72
N ALA A 21 2.69 3.21 1.11
CA ALA A 21 3.56 2.39 1.97
C ALA A 21 4.88 2.00 1.28
N THR A 22 4.86 1.70 -0.02
CA THR A 22 6.07 1.48 -0.81
C THR A 22 6.90 2.76 -0.91
N ALA A 23 6.27 3.89 -1.24
CA ALA A 23 6.95 5.17 -1.33
C ALA A 23 7.57 5.60 0.01
N SER A 24 6.85 5.44 1.12
CA SER A 24 7.36 5.81 2.45
C SER A 24 8.53 4.93 2.88
N ALA A 25 8.49 3.62 2.59
CA ALA A 25 9.62 2.72 2.84
C ALA A 25 10.87 3.10 2.03
N LEU A 26 10.72 3.37 0.73
CA LEU A 26 11.82 3.80 -0.13
C LEU A 26 12.41 5.14 0.31
N LEU A 27 11.55 6.12 0.61
CA LEU A 27 11.98 7.42 1.13
C LEU A 27 12.68 7.29 2.48
N ALA A 28 12.16 6.47 3.40
CA ALA A 28 12.79 6.25 4.70
C ALA A 28 14.18 5.61 4.56
N LEU A 29 14.35 4.64 3.66
CA LEU A 29 15.67 4.09 3.36
C LEU A 29 16.60 5.14 2.73
N LEU A 30 16.10 5.92 1.76
CA LEU A 30 16.87 7.01 1.17
C LEU A 30 17.33 8.04 2.22
N GLN A 31 16.49 8.36 3.21
CA GLN A 31 16.86 9.24 4.32
C GLN A 31 18.07 8.72 5.09
N THR A 32 18.22 7.40 5.28
CA THR A 32 19.40 6.80 5.93
C THR A 32 20.67 6.98 5.11
N VAL A 33 20.57 6.85 3.78
CA VAL A 33 21.70 7.07 2.86
C VAL A 33 22.13 8.54 2.89
N LEU A 34 21.18 9.46 2.83
CA LEU A 34 21.47 10.90 2.85
C LEU A 34 22.04 11.34 4.21
N ALA A 35 21.50 10.84 5.32
CA ALA A 35 22.03 11.10 6.65
C ALA A 35 23.46 10.54 6.82
N GLY A 36 23.70 9.31 6.38
CA GLY A 36 25.03 8.71 6.37
C GLY A 36 26.02 9.48 5.51
N GLY A 37 25.59 9.93 4.32
CA GLY A 37 26.39 10.77 3.43
C GLY A 37 26.81 12.09 4.08
N PHE A 38 25.88 12.76 4.75
CA PHE A 38 26.17 13.98 5.52
C PHE A 38 27.18 13.73 6.65
N LEU A 39 27.00 12.65 7.43
CA LEU A 39 27.94 12.26 8.49
C LEU A 39 29.32 11.87 7.93
N ASN A 40 29.38 11.42 6.67
CA ASN A 40 30.61 11.13 5.94
C ASN A 40 31.17 12.36 5.19
N GLY A 41 30.73 13.58 5.53
CA GLY A 41 31.28 14.83 4.99
C GLY A 41 30.65 15.34 3.68
N HIS A 42 29.62 14.68 3.14
CA HIS A 42 28.88 15.19 1.97
C HIS A 42 27.81 16.18 2.44
N TYR A 43 28.21 17.41 2.76
CA TYR A 43 27.33 18.39 3.38
C TYR A 43 26.07 18.74 2.55
N GLU A 44 26.15 18.66 1.22
CA GLU A 44 25.01 18.83 0.31
C GLU A 44 23.91 17.77 0.53
N ALA A 45 24.25 16.60 1.07
CA ALA A 45 23.25 15.58 1.40
C ALA A 45 22.25 16.06 2.46
N LEU A 46 22.60 17.09 3.26
CA LEU A 46 21.70 17.67 4.27
C LEU A 46 20.50 18.38 3.64
N SER A 47 20.70 19.15 2.57
CA SER A 47 19.60 19.85 1.88
C SER A 47 18.65 18.84 1.23
N MET A 48 19.21 17.81 0.61
CA MET A 48 18.47 16.67 0.06
C MET A 48 17.75 15.87 1.13
N HIS A 49 18.37 15.69 2.31
CA HIS A 49 17.75 15.02 3.46
C HIS A 49 16.51 15.80 3.91
N ALA A 50 16.61 17.12 4.09
CA ALA A 50 15.47 17.97 4.47
C ALA A 50 14.34 17.98 3.41
N ALA A 51 14.69 18.03 2.13
CA ALA A 51 13.71 17.91 1.04
C ALA A 51 13.01 16.53 1.06
N GLY A 52 13.78 15.46 1.24
CA GLY A 52 13.24 14.10 1.34
C GLY A 52 12.38 13.88 2.60
N ALA A 53 12.67 14.54 3.72
CA ALA A 53 11.82 14.53 4.90
C ALA A 53 10.45 15.17 4.62
N THR A 54 10.42 16.26 3.85
CA THR A 54 9.19 16.91 3.40
C THR A 54 8.37 15.99 2.48
N ALA A 55 9.02 15.33 1.52
CA ALA A 55 8.38 14.35 0.66
C ALA A 55 7.82 13.16 1.47
N LEU A 56 8.60 12.63 2.42
CA LEU A 56 8.17 11.55 3.30
C LEU A 56 6.96 11.95 4.14
N ALA A 57 6.96 13.17 4.69
CA ALA A 57 5.82 13.73 5.42
C ALA A 57 4.54 13.75 4.57
N ALA A 58 4.62 14.22 3.33
CA ALA A 58 3.47 14.22 2.42
C ALA A 58 2.97 12.79 2.15
N VAL A 59 3.88 11.85 1.88
CA VAL A 59 3.52 10.45 1.60
C VAL A 59 2.84 9.78 2.81
N VAL A 60 3.34 9.96 4.03
CA VAL A 60 2.70 9.37 5.22
C VAL A 60 1.34 10.00 5.51
N VAL A 61 1.11 11.26 5.15
CA VAL A 61 -0.23 11.88 5.20
C VAL A 61 -1.16 11.23 4.16
N CYS A 62 -0.70 10.99 2.93
CA CYS A 62 -1.48 10.23 1.94
C CYS A 62 -1.82 8.82 2.44
N GLN A 63 -0.88 8.17 3.13
CA GLN A 63 -1.09 6.86 3.76
C GLN A 63 -2.13 6.93 4.87
N LEU A 64 -2.14 8.00 5.67
CA LEU A 64 -3.12 8.26 6.72
C LEU A 64 -4.52 8.46 6.15
N VAL A 65 -4.65 9.28 5.10
CA VAL A 65 -5.91 9.50 4.38
C VAL A 65 -6.41 8.17 3.79
N SER A 66 -5.54 7.38 3.18
CA SER A 66 -5.89 6.04 2.66
C SER A 66 -6.41 5.12 3.77
N GLY A 67 -5.76 5.12 4.94
CA GLY A 67 -6.20 4.38 6.11
C GLY A 67 -7.59 4.84 6.61
N ALA A 68 -7.84 6.15 6.63
CA ALA A 68 -9.14 6.70 7.02
C ALA A 68 -10.24 6.26 6.05
N LEU A 69 -9.99 6.34 4.75
CA LEU A 69 -10.93 5.92 3.70
C LEU A 69 -11.27 4.42 3.76
N ILE A 70 -10.30 3.57 4.15
CA ILE A 70 -10.54 2.14 4.39
C ILE A 70 -11.51 1.93 5.55
N VAL A 71 -11.39 2.73 6.62
CA VAL A 71 -12.25 2.63 7.81
C VAL A 71 -13.62 3.29 7.58
N TRP A 72 -13.71 4.30 6.71
CA TRP A 72 -14.85 5.24 6.62
C TRP A 72 -16.25 4.65 6.36
N PRO A 73 -16.47 3.47 5.74
CA PRO A 73 -17.80 2.85 5.72
C PRO A 73 -18.11 1.96 6.95
N GLY A 74 -17.28 1.99 8.00
CA GLY A 74 -17.49 1.26 9.26
C GLY A 74 -17.12 -0.23 9.23
N ARG A 75 -16.50 -0.72 8.14
CA ARG A 75 -16.25 -2.17 7.92
C ARG A 75 -14.79 -2.53 7.62
N GLY A 76 -13.90 -1.54 7.54
CA GLY A 76 -12.47 -1.78 7.27
C GLY A 76 -11.63 -1.96 8.53
N PRO A 77 -10.48 -2.66 8.45
CA PRO A 77 -9.59 -2.82 9.58
C PRO A 77 -9.04 -1.45 10.02
N ARG A 78 -9.04 -1.17 11.34
CA ARG A 78 -8.54 0.08 11.91
C ARG A 78 -7.00 0.17 11.99
N ARG A 79 -6.32 -0.98 11.87
CA ARG A 79 -4.86 -1.08 11.99
C ARG A 79 -4.10 -0.19 11.00
N PRO A 80 -4.41 -0.13 9.69
CA PRO A 80 -3.71 0.74 8.74
C PRO A 80 -3.79 2.22 9.12
N LEU A 81 -4.95 2.68 9.59
CA LEU A 81 -5.14 4.05 10.07
C LEU A 81 -4.24 4.35 11.27
N GLY A 82 -4.23 3.47 12.27
CA GLY A 82 -3.38 3.64 13.46
C GLY A 82 -1.88 3.63 13.14
N VAL A 83 -1.44 2.72 12.25
CA VAL A 83 -0.04 2.67 11.80
C VAL A 83 0.34 3.93 11.04
N ALA A 84 -0.51 4.39 10.12
CA ALA A 84 -0.24 5.61 9.36
C ALA A 84 -0.19 6.84 10.29
N ALA A 85 -1.09 6.94 11.27
CA ALA A 85 -1.07 8.02 12.25
C ALA A 85 0.22 8.02 13.08
N LEU A 86 0.66 6.85 13.53
CA LEU A 86 1.92 6.70 14.26
C LEU A 86 3.12 7.12 13.40
N LEU A 87 3.17 6.70 12.13
CA LEU A 87 4.23 7.10 11.20
C LEU A 87 4.23 8.60 10.94
N THR A 88 3.06 9.22 10.75
CA THR A 88 2.96 10.68 10.61
C THR A 88 3.49 11.38 11.85
N ALA A 89 3.08 10.97 13.04
CA ALA A 89 3.58 11.54 14.29
C ALA A 89 5.10 11.35 14.44
N ALA A 90 5.63 10.18 14.11
CA ALA A 90 7.05 9.88 14.15
C ALA A 90 7.85 10.77 13.18
N VAL A 91 7.35 11.01 11.96
CA VAL A 91 7.98 11.93 11.00
C VAL A 91 7.99 13.36 11.55
N MET A 92 6.89 13.85 12.12
CA MET A 92 6.83 15.21 12.69
C MET A 92 7.78 15.39 13.87
N LEU A 93 7.80 14.41 14.78
CA LEU A 93 8.78 14.36 15.86
C LEU A 93 10.20 14.40 15.29
N GLN A 94 10.44 13.64 14.22
CA GLN A 94 11.77 13.52 13.67
C GLN A 94 12.28 14.81 13.01
N THR A 95 11.40 15.50 12.30
CA THR A 95 11.65 16.84 11.77
C THR A 95 12.00 17.81 12.89
N GLY A 96 11.24 17.81 14.00
CA GLY A 96 11.52 18.64 15.16
C GLY A 96 12.89 18.35 15.81
N LEU A 97 13.23 17.06 15.99
CA LEU A 97 14.53 16.65 16.51
C LEU A 97 15.69 17.09 15.60
N GLY A 98 15.51 17.02 14.28
CA GLY A 98 16.49 17.46 13.30
C GLY A 98 16.76 18.97 13.39
N TYR A 99 15.72 19.80 13.42
CA TYR A 99 15.86 21.25 13.57
C TYR A 99 16.46 21.66 14.93
N ASN A 100 16.14 20.92 15.99
CA ASN A 100 16.72 21.14 17.32
C ASN A 100 18.13 20.57 17.47
N ARG A 101 18.72 19.98 16.42
CA ARG A 101 20.06 19.38 16.42
C ARG A 101 20.24 18.29 17.50
N ALA A 102 19.15 17.62 17.89
CA ALA A 102 19.17 16.53 18.86
C ALA A 102 19.60 15.21 18.20
N VAL A 103 20.80 15.19 17.59
CA VAL A 103 21.25 14.15 16.65
C VAL A 103 21.18 12.74 17.21
N GLY A 104 21.58 12.53 18.47
CA GLY A 104 21.54 11.20 19.10
C GLY A 104 20.12 10.62 19.11
N LEU A 105 19.13 11.38 19.59
CA LEU A 105 17.74 10.95 19.61
C LEU A 105 17.16 10.87 18.19
N HIS A 106 17.55 11.80 17.32
CA HIS A 106 17.15 11.81 15.91
C HIS A 106 17.53 10.50 15.22
N VAL A 107 18.78 10.04 15.36
CA VAL A 107 19.23 8.79 14.74
C VAL A 107 18.45 7.58 15.29
N VAL A 108 18.28 7.48 16.61
CA VAL A 108 17.57 6.35 17.24
C VAL A 108 16.11 6.28 16.77
N VAL A 109 15.38 7.40 16.83
CA VAL A 109 13.99 7.47 16.35
C VAL A 109 13.93 7.22 14.84
N GLY A 110 14.98 7.59 14.09
CA GLY A 110 15.07 7.37 12.64
C GLY A 110 15.12 5.88 12.29
N VAL A 111 15.91 5.09 13.01
CA VAL A 111 15.98 3.63 12.84
C VAL A 111 14.62 2.97 13.15
N LEU A 112 13.96 3.42 14.22
CA LEU A 112 12.63 2.92 14.57
C LEU A 112 11.59 3.29 13.50
N LEU A 113 11.67 4.50 12.95
CA LEU A 113 10.79 4.97 11.87
C LEU A 113 10.98 4.14 10.60
N VAL A 114 12.22 3.89 10.18
CA VAL A 114 12.52 3.04 9.01
C VAL A 114 11.94 1.64 9.21
N SER A 115 12.16 1.06 10.39
CA SER A 115 11.61 -0.26 10.75
C SER A 115 10.08 -0.24 10.71
N GLY A 116 9.44 0.79 11.28
CA GLY A 116 8.00 1.01 11.23
C GLY A 116 7.46 1.13 9.79
N ALA A 117 8.17 1.83 8.91
CA ALA A 117 7.81 1.96 7.50
C ALA A 117 7.87 0.60 6.77
N LEU A 118 8.89 -0.22 7.04
CA LEU A 118 8.99 -1.58 6.49
C LEU A 118 7.89 -2.50 7.03
N PHE A 119 7.53 -2.40 8.31
CA PHE A 119 6.39 -3.13 8.88
C PHE A 119 5.06 -2.66 8.29
N ALA A 120 4.90 -1.36 8.02
CA ALA A 120 3.71 -0.82 7.36
C ALA A 120 3.61 -1.31 5.91
N LEU A 121 4.73 -1.36 5.19
CA LEU A 121 4.83 -1.93 3.85
C LEU A 121 4.37 -3.38 3.83
N THR A 122 5.00 -4.24 4.63
CA THR A 122 4.62 -5.66 4.71
C THR A 122 3.16 -5.83 5.14
N GLY A 123 2.68 -5.02 6.08
CA GLY A 123 1.28 -4.99 6.51
C GLY A 123 0.31 -4.64 5.37
N ALA A 124 0.60 -3.60 4.59
CA ALA A 124 -0.24 -3.15 3.48
C ALA A 124 -0.35 -4.20 2.35
N TRP A 125 0.75 -4.88 2.04
CA TRP A 125 0.76 -5.92 1.01
C TRP A 125 0.12 -7.23 1.45
N ARG A 126 0.07 -7.50 2.77
CA ARG A 126 -0.64 -8.66 3.33
C ARG A 126 -2.15 -8.50 3.40
N GLN A 127 -2.70 -7.30 3.17
CA GLN A 127 -4.15 -7.12 3.13
C GLN A 127 -4.73 -7.64 1.80
N PRO A 128 -5.74 -8.53 1.83
CA PRO A 128 -6.36 -9.03 0.61
C PRO A 128 -7.11 -7.91 -0.12
N LEU A 129 -7.04 -7.92 -1.45
CA LEU A 129 -7.85 -7.03 -2.28
C LEU A 129 -9.30 -7.57 -2.35
N PRO A 130 -10.33 -6.74 -2.17
CA PRO A 130 -11.72 -7.13 -2.39
C PRO A 130 -11.90 -7.75 -3.78
N ALA A 131 -12.75 -8.77 -3.96
CA ALA A 131 -13.00 -9.40 -5.26
C ALA A 131 -13.50 -8.37 -6.30
N ARG A 132 -13.22 -8.61 -7.59
CA ARG A 132 -13.67 -7.71 -8.66
C ARG A 132 -15.17 -8.00 -8.82
N PRO A 133 -16.05 -6.99 -8.91
CA PRO A 133 -17.41 -7.26 -9.31
C PRO A 133 -17.37 -8.06 -10.61
N ALA A 134 -18.04 -9.21 -10.66
CA ALA A 134 -18.15 -9.97 -11.90
C ALA A 134 -18.77 -9.04 -12.95
N ALA A 135 -18.21 -9.02 -14.17
CA ALA A 135 -18.87 -8.36 -15.27
C ALA A 135 -20.28 -8.95 -15.39
N PRO A 136 -21.33 -8.14 -15.60
CA PRO A 136 -22.68 -8.67 -15.74
C PRO A 136 -22.68 -9.72 -16.86
N ALA A 137 -22.97 -10.98 -16.50
CA ALA A 137 -23.22 -12.05 -17.46
C ALA A 137 -24.53 -11.69 -18.16
N GLY A 138 -24.41 -11.06 -19.34
CA GLY A 138 -25.56 -10.52 -20.06
C GLY A 138 -25.25 -9.48 -21.14
N ALA A 139 -23.99 -9.33 -21.55
CA ALA A 139 -23.64 -8.67 -22.81
C ALA A 139 -23.46 -9.70 -23.95
N ASP A 140 -24.03 -10.90 -23.79
CA ASP A 140 -24.36 -11.73 -24.95
C ASP A 140 -25.60 -11.08 -25.57
N GLY A 141 -25.41 -10.51 -26.77
CA GLY A 141 -26.44 -9.84 -27.53
C GLY A 141 -27.65 -10.75 -27.81
N PRO A 142 -28.77 -10.17 -28.27
CA PRO A 142 -29.98 -10.94 -28.52
C PRO A 142 -29.73 -12.01 -29.58
N GLY A 143 -29.84 -13.28 -29.16
CA GLY A 143 -30.11 -14.47 -29.96
C GLY A 143 -29.29 -14.65 -31.23
N ASP A 144 -28.32 -15.57 -31.19
CA ASP A 144 -27.97 -16.35 -32.37
C ASP A 144 -28.88 -17.58 -32.40
N PRO A 145 -29.88 -17.67 -33.31
CA PRO A 145 -30.73 -18.83 -33.45
C PRO A 145 -30.11 -19.97 -34.27
N ASP A 146 -28.81 -19.97 -34.58
CA ASP A 146 -28.20 -21.04 -35.37
C ASP A 146 -27.06 -21.75 -34.64
N GLY A 147 -27.36 -22.95 -34.16
CA GLY A 147 -26.36 -23.87 -33.62
C GLY A 147 -25.39 -24.33 -34.70
N ALA A 148 -24.11 -24.00 -34.55
CA ALA A 148 -22.99 -24.79 -35.09
C ALA A 148 -21.67 -24.31 -34.45
N GLY A 149 -21.08 -25.12 -33.58
CA GLY A 149 -19.71 -24.82 -33.11
C GLY A 149 -19.24 -25.51 -31.84
N LEU A 150 -19.71 -26.72 -31.51
CA LEU A 150 -19.06 -27.52 -30.48
C LEU A 150 -17.74 -28.06 -31.05
N LEU A 151 -16.63 -27.37 -30.79
CA LEU A 151 -15.30 -27.87 -31.12
C LEU A 151 -15.00 -29.13 -30.27
N PRO A 152 -14.62 -30.27 -30.87
CA PRO A 152 -14.23 -31.47 -30.14
C PRO A 152 -12.97 -31.24 -29.29
N ARG A 153 -12.98 -31.73 -28.04
CA ARG A 153 -11.77 -31.81 -27.21
C ARG A 153 -10.86 -32.94 -27.75
N PRO A 154 -9.59 -32.69 -28.06
CA PRO A 154 -8.64 -33.76 -28.36
C PRO A 154 -8.13 -34.33 -27.03
N GLY A 155 -8.34 -35.62 -26.79
CA GLY A 155 -7.75 -36.31 -25.62
C GLY A 155 -8.49 -37.52 -25.06
N GLY A 156 -9.27 -38.25 -25.87
CA GLY A 156 -9.83 -39.53 -25.43
C GLY A 156 -8.72 -40.58 -25.27
N HIS A 157 -8.45 -40.98 -24.03
CA HIS A 157 -7.66 -42.17 -23.74
C HIS A 157 -8.46 -43.41 -24.17
N VAL A 158 -7.91 -44.17 -25.10
CA VAL A 158 -8.43 -45.50 -25.47
C VAL A 158 -7.85 -46.49 -24.46
N GLU A 159 -8.67 -46.89 -23.49
CA GLU A 159 -8.39 -48.05 -22.65
C GLU A 159 -9.17 -49.23 -23.25
N ALA A 160 -8.52 -49.98 -24.14
CA ALA A 160 -9.02 -51.26 -24.64
C ALA A 160 -8.35 -52.37 -23.84
N ALA A 161 -9.12 -52.98 -22.94
CA ALA A 161 -8.79 -54.23 -22.29
C ALA A 161 -9.07 -55.40 -23.26
N GLN A 162 -8.03 -56.21 -23.47
CA GLN A 162 -7.99 -57.62 -23.90
C GLN A 162 -8.69 -58.01 -25.21
#